data_AF-A0A662AXF7-F1
#
_entry.id   AF-A0A662AXF7-F1
#
_cell.length_a   1.000
_cell.length_b   1.000
_cell.length_c   1.000
_cell.angle_alpha   90.00
_cell.angle_beta   90.00
_cell.angle_gamma   90.00
#
_symmetry.space_group_name_H-M   'P 1'
#
loop_
_entity.id
_entity.type
_entity.pdbx_description
1 polymer ?
#
loop_
_entity_poly.entity_id
_entity_poly.type
_entity_poly.pdbx_seq_one_letter_code
_entity_poly.pdbx_strand_id
1 'polypeptide(L)'
;ASLTFVADRPGVFPYYCTEFCSALHLEMEGILLIKPKGYKGTKGEVEIQLTEEQLAEYKKNYEDKIEVLNATQDIINGVVTFLKENNFQDYPYVAALVDDAFDQLEKAKPAKANYEKYAAEGKWKDAFLWAEQYWQYQVKTADVGLRAKKLLEEKLSEEK
;
A
#
# COMPACT_ATOMS: atom_id res chain seq x y z
N ALA A 1 -6.32 -17.45 3.02
CA ALA A 1 -6.12 -18.70 2.25
C ALA A 1 -4.62 -18.93 2.02
N SER A 2 -4.17 -20.17 1.90
CA SER A 2 -2.75 -20.50 1.63
C SER A 2 -2.64 -21.62 0.60
N LEU A 3 -1.68 -21.52 -0.32
CA LEU A 3 -1.39 -22.52 -1.37
C LEU A 3 -0.04 -23.19 -1.09
N THR A 4 0.05 -24.51 -1.32
CA THR A 4 1.33 -25.25 -1.26
C THR A 4 1.51 -26.02 -2.57
N PHE A 5 2.70 -25.96 -3.16
CA PHE A 5 3.04 -26.67 -4.41
C PHE A 5 4.48 -27.18 -4.37
N VAL A 6 4.78 -28.16 -5.23
CA VAL A 6 6.13 -28.70 -5.42
C VAL A 6 6.76 -28.04 -6.65
N ALA A 7 7.92 -27.42 -6.48
CA ALA A 7 8.70 -26.81 -7.56
C ALA A 7 9.61 -27.84 -8.25
N ASP A 8 9.02 -28.80 -8.96
CA ASP A 8 9.72 -29.95 -9.59
C ASP A 8 10.30 -29.64 -10.98
N ARG A 9 9.75 -28.63 -11.68
CA ARG A 9 10.17 -28.22 -13.02
C ARG A 9 10.84 -26.84 -13.02
N PRO A 10 12.09 -26.72 -13.52
CA PRO A 10 12.71 -25.41 -13.72
C PRO A 10 12.00 -24.62 -14.80
N GLY A 11 11.89 -23.31 -14.62
CA GLY A 11 11.19 -22.44 -15.55
C GLY A 11 10.71 -21.13 -14.93
N VAL A 12 9.94 -20.40 -15.72
CA VAL A 12 9.32 -19.11 -15.37
C VAL A 12 7.82 -19.34 -15.36
N PHE A 13 7.20 -19.16 -14.19
CA PHE A 13 5.79 -19.47 -13.97
C PHE A 13 5.06 -18.21 -13.49
N PRO A 14 4.24 -17.57 -14.35
CA PRO A 14 3.39 -16.49 -13.90
C PRO A 14 2.31 -17.04 -12.97
N TYR A 15 2.00 -16.32 -11.91
CA TYR A 15 0.86 -16.57 -11.04
C TYR A 15 0.08 -15.28 -10.87
N TYR A 16 -1.23 -15.43 -10.66
CA TYR A 16 -2.13 -14.32 -10.37
C TYR A 16 -3.18 -14.78 -9.37
N CYS A 17 -3.53 -13.92 -8.41
CA CYS A 17 -4.64 -14.17 -7.51
C CYS A 17 -5.95 -13.89 -8.25
N THR A 18 -6.84 -14.88 -8.29
CA THR A 18 -8.19 -14.73 -8.87
C THR A 18 -9.18 -14.08 -7.90
N GLU A 19 -8.85 -14.06 -6.60
CA GLU A 19 -9.70 -13.48 -5.56
C GLU A 19 -9.45 -11.97 -5.47
N PHE A 20 -10.46 -11.22 -5.86
CA PHE A 20 -10.42 -9.79 -6.18
C PHE A 20 -10.54 -8.94 -4.90
N CYS A 21 -9.43 -8.64 -4.22
CA CYS A 21 -9.42 -7.66 -3.13
C CYS A 21 -8.91 -6.29 -3.62
N SER A 22 -9.74 -5.69 -4.48
CA SER A 22 -9.94 -4.28 -4.86
C SER A 22 -8.80 -3.24 -5.02
N ALA A 23 -7.56 -3.40 -4.55
CA ALA A 23 -6.62 -2.26 -4.56
C ALA A 23 -5.17 -2.58 -4.94
N LEU A 24 -4.90 -3.72 -5.58
CA LEU A 24 -3.54 -4.21 -5.70
C LEU A 24 -3.29 -5.07 -6.94
N HIS A 25 -3.68 -4.53 -8.10
CA HIS A 25 -3.56 -5.21 -9.39
C HIS A 25 -2.14 -5.69 -9.72
N LEU A 26 -1.10 -5.20 -9.02
CA LEU A 26 0.30 -5.59 -9.23
C LEU A 26 0.95 -6.38 -8.09
N GLU A 27 0.42 -6.42 -6.85
CA GLU A 27 1.08 -7.22 -5.78
C GLU A 27 0.48 -8.62 -5.65
N MET A 28 -0.50 -8.96 -6.47
CA MET A 28 -1.11 -10.30 -6.51
C MET A 28 -0.89 -11.03 -7.83
N GLU A 29 -0.11 -10.45 -8.74
CA GLU A 29 0.51 -11.16 -9.85
C GLU A 29 2.02 -11.22 -9.63
N GLY A 30 2.65 -12.28 -10.10
CA GLY A 30 4.09 -12.40 -9.99
C GLY A 30 4.66 -13.51 -10.84
N ILE A 31 5.98 -13.59 -10.82
CA ILE A 31 6.73 -14.59 -11.56
C ILE A 31 7.49 -15.45 -10.57
N LEU A 32 7.17 -16.74 -10.53
CA LEU A 32 7.98 -17.74 -9.85
C LEU A 32 9.09 -18.20 -10.80
N LEU A 33 10.33 -17.86 -10.46
CA LEU A 33 11.52 -18.34 -11.16
C LEU A 33 12.06 -19.59 -10.45
N ILE A 34 11.77 -20.77 -11.01
CA ILE A 34 12.28 -22.05 -10.49
C ILE A 34 13.62 -22.34 -11.15
N LYS A 35 14.68 -22.30 -10.35
CA LYS A 35 16.05 -22.55 -10.79
C LYS A 35 16.41 -24.04 -10.62
N PRO A 36 17.18 -24.64 -11.55
CA PRO A 36 17.69 -26.00 -11.38
C PRO A 36 18.48 -26.18 -10.09
N LYS A 37 18.45 -27.39 -9.53
CA LYS A 37 19.25 -27.74 -8.35
C LYS A 37 20.75 -27.54 -8.67
N GLY A 38 21.42 -26.70 -7.88
CA GLY A 38 22.83 -26.35 -8.10
C GLY A 38 23.07 -25.17 -9.06
N TYR A 39 22.03 -24.46 -9.51
CA TYR A 39 22.18 -23.22 -10.27
C TYR A 39 22.94 -22.17 -9.45
N LYS A 40 24.22 -21.99 -9.80
CA LYS A 40 25.03 -20.86 -9.36
C LYS A 40 24.81 -19.75 -10.35
N GLY A 41 23.70 -19.02 -10.21
CA GLY A 41 23.54 -17.76 -10.91
C GLY A 41 24.76 -16.89 -10.61
N THR A 42 25.24 -16.14 -11.58
CA THR A 42 25.98 -14.94 -11.25
C THR A 42 25.03 -14.14 -10.36
N LYS A 43 25.34 -13.99 -9.07
CA LYS A 43 24.79 -12.88 -8.28
C LYS A 43 25.33 -11.64 -8.97
N GLY A 44 24.67 -11.22 -10.04
CA GLY A 44 24.75 -9.85 -10.46
C GLY A 44 24.09 -9.09 -9.32
N GLU A 45 24.87 -8.74 -8.31
CA GLU A 45 24.66 -7.53 -7.54
C GLU A 45 24.83 -6.37 -8.52
N VAL A 46 23.95 -6.28 -9.51
CA VAL A 46 23.75 -5.05 -10.25
C VAL A 46 22.82 -4.26 -9.34
N GLU A 47 23.37 -3.84 -8.20
CA GLU A 47 22.83 -2.69 -7.53
C GLU A 47 22.95 -1.58 -8.56
N ILE A 48 21.82 -1.14 -9.13
CA ILE A 48 21.82 0.00 -10.04
C ILE A 48 22.28 1.18 -9.19
N GLN A 49 23.58 1.47 -9.24
CA GLN A 49 24.18 2.63 -8.62
C GLN A 49 23.70 3.83 -9.43
N LEU A 50 22.79 4.58 -8.84
CA LEU A 50 22.26 5.79 -9.42
C LEU A 50 23.37 6.82 -9.54
N THR A 51 23.34 7.62 -10.60
CA THR A 51 24.24 8.77 -10.74
C THR A 51 23.95 9.81 -9.64
N GLU A 52 24.90 10.70 -9.37
CA GLU A 52 24.69 11.80 -8.42
C GLU A 52 23.49 12.68 -8.78
N GLU A 53 23.26 12.88 -10.09
CA GLU A 53 22.09 13.60 -10.62
C GLU A 53 20.78 12.87 -10.30
N GLN A 54 20.74 11.55 -10.49
CA GLN A 54 19.58 10.74 -10.17
C GLN A 54 19.30 10.75 -8.65
N LEU A 55 20.34 10.70 -7.81
CA LEU A 55 20.21 10.81 -6.36
C LEU A 55 19.71 12.20 -5.91
N ALA A 56 20.11 13.26 -6.62
CA ALA A 56 19.64 14.61 -6.36
C ALA A 56 18.15 14.79 -6.68
N GLU A 57 17.65 14.12 -7.73
CA GLU A 57 16.23 14.13 -8.10
C GLU A 57 15.33 13.50 -7.00
N TYR A 58 15.80 12.46 -6.30
CA TYR A 58 15.03 11.82 -5.24
C TYR A 58 14.65 12.74 -4.09
N LYS A 59 15.45 13.78 -3.81
CA LYS A 59 15.08 14.76 -2.79
C LYS A 59 13.81 15.51 -3.18
N LYS A 60 13.75 15.99 -4.43
CA LYS A 60 12.57 16.66 -4.96
C LYS A 60 11.37 15.70 -4.99
N ASN A 61 11.57 14.48 -5.47
CA ASN A 61 10.50 13.48 -5.51
C ASN A 61 9.96 13.18 -4.11
N TYR A 62 10.82 13.15 -3.09
CA TYR A 62 10.41 13.00 -1.70
C TYR A 62 9.59 14.20 -1.21
N GLU A 63 10.04 15.43 -1.47
CA GLU A 63 9.31 16.66 -1.10
C GLU A 63 7.91 16.70 -1.75
N ASP A 64 7.83 16.46 -3.06
CA ASP A 64 6.56 16.35 -3.78
C ASP A 64 5.67 15.23 -3.20
N LYS A 65 6.28 14.10 -2.79
CA LYS A 65 5.55 12.99 -2.16
C LYS A 65 4.97 13.37 -0.81
N ILE A 66 5.66 14.18 0.00
CA ILE A 66 5.13 14.64 1.29
C ILE A 66 3.85 15.46 1.10
N GLU A 67 3.77 16.31 0.07
CA GLU A 67 2.54 17.06 -0.24
C GLU A 67 1.38 16.11 -0.54
N VAL A 68 1.62 15.08 -1.35
CA VAL A 68 0.63 14.04 -1.67
C VAL A 68 0.20 13.25 -0.44
N LEU A 69 1.14 12.91 0.46
CA LEU A 69 0.84 12.21 1.72
C LEU A 69 -0.08 13.04 2.62
N ASN A 70 0.18 14.34 2.73
CA ASN A 70 -0.63 15.26 3.53
C ASN A 70 -2.03 15.41 2.93
N ALA A 71 -2.14 15.66 1.62
CA ALA A 71 -3.43 15.76 0.94
C ALA A 71 -4.26 14.47 1.07
N THR A 72 -3.61 13.31 0.97
CA THR A 72 -4.29 12.01 1.16
C THR A 72 -4.75 11.83 2.61
N GLN A 73 -3.97 12.27 3.58
CA GLN A 73 -4.34 12.24 5.00
C GLN A 73 -5.56 13.12 5.30
N ASP A 74 -5.65 14.29 4.67
CA ASP A 74 -6.81 15.19 4.82
C ASP A 74 -8.10 14.54 4.30
N ILE A 75 -8.03 13.81 3.18
CA ILE A 75 -9.17 13.04 2.67
C ILE A 75 -9.58 11.96 3.68
N ILE A 76 -8.63 11.18 4.19
CA ILE A 76 -8.90 10.15 5.21
C ILE A 76 -9.58 10.78 6.44
N ASN A 77 -9.04 11.91 6.92
CA ASN A 77 -9.60 12.62 8.07
C ASN A 77 -11.04 13.07 7.81
N GLY A 78 -11.31 13.63 6.62
CA GLY A 78 -12.66 14.04 6.22
C GLY A 78 -13.66 12.89 6.17
N VAL A 79 -13.24 11.73 5.66
CA VAL A 79 -14.07 10.51 5.65
C VAL A 79 -14.33 10.00 7.06
N VAL A 80 -13.32 9.94 7.93
CA VAL A 80 -13.47 9.51 9.32
C VAL A 80 -14.41 10.44 10.10
N THR A 81 -14.31 11.76 9.88
CA THR A 81 -15.23 12.73 10.50
C THR A 81 -16.67 12.45 10.07
N PHE A 82 -16.92 12.32 8.76
CA PHE A 82 -18.27 12.01 8.25
C PHE A 82 -18.84 10.72 8.86
N LEU A 83 -18.04 9.65 8.90
CA LEU A 83 -18.50 8.36 9.45
C LEU A 83 -18.91 8.50 10.92
N LYS A 84 -18.09 9.18 11.74
CA LYS A 84 -18.37 9.42 13.15
C LYS A 84 -19.62 10.27 13.38
N GLU A 85 -19.82 11.32 12.59
CA GLU A 85 -20.99 12.21 12.69
C GLU A 85 -22.31 11.50 12.35
N ASN A 86 -22.25 10.42 11.56
CA ASN A 86 -23.42 9.69 11.09
C ASN A 86 -23.61 8.32 11.78
N ASN A 87 -23.03 8.13 12.96
CA ASN A 87 -23.18 6.91 13.78
C ASN A 87 -22.95 5.61 12.99
N PHE A 88 -21.88 5.54 12.19
CA PHE A 88 -21.57 4.38 11.35
C PHE A 88 -21.58 3.02 12.07
N GLN A 89 -21.41 3.04 13.41
CA GLN A 89 -21.42 1.87 14.29
C GLN A 89 -22.77 1.16 14.32
N ASP A 90 -23.87 1.86 14.03
CA ASP A 90 -25.21 1.29 13.96
C ASP A 90 -25.41 0.38 12.74
N TYR A 91 -24.48 0.42 11.77
CA TYR A 91 -24.50 -0.35 10.54
C TYR A 91 -23.35 -1.39 10.56
N PRO A 92 -23.61 -2.67 10.90
CA PRO A 92 -22.56 -3.65 11.15
C PRO A 92 -21.55 -3.83 9.99
N TYR A 93 -22.03 -3.76 8.75
CA TYR A 93 -21.16 -3.90 7.59
C TYR A 93 -20.33 -2.64 7.30
N VAL A 94 -20.86 -1.44 7.59
CA VAL A 94 -20.09 -0.19 7.52
C VAL A 94 -19.02 -0.19 8.61
N ALA A 95 -19.38 -0.58 9.83
CA ALA A 95 -18.44 -0.71 10.95
C ALA A 95 -17.27 -1.66 10.62
N ALA A 96 -17.55 -2.81 10.01
CA ALA A 96 -16.52 -3.75 9.59
C ALA A 96 -15.56 -3.17 8.53
N LEU A 97 -16.06 -2.36 7.59
CA LEU A 97 -15.21 -1.66 6.62
C LEU A 97 -14.32 -0.61 7.30
N VAL A 98 -14.85 0.10 8.30
CA VAL A 98 -14.08 1.08 9.07
C VAL A 98 -12.97 0.40 9.88
N ASP A 99 -13.25 -0.75 10.47
CA ASP A 99 -12.24 -1.55 11.18
C ASP A 99 -11.12 -2.02 10.24
N ASP A 100 -11.45 -2.53 9.04
CA ASP A 100 -10.44 -2.91 8.03
C ASP A 100 -9.59 -1.69 7.61
N ALA A 101 -10.21 -0.52 7.42
CA ALA A 101 -9.47 0.71 7.11
C ALA A 101 -8.47 1.08 8.22
N PHE A 102 -8.85 0.95 9.49
CA PHE A 102 -7.94 1.20 10.62
C PHE A 102 -6.81 0.16 10.72
N ASP A 103 -7.10 -1.11 10.42
CA ASP A 103 -6.07 -2.16 10.37
C ASP A 103 -5.01 -1.87 9.28
N GLN A 104 -5.40 -1.28 8.14
CA GLN A 104 -4.44 -0.85 7.12
C GLN A 104 -3.56 0.31 7.62
N LEU A 105 -4.12 1.28 8.35
CA LEU A 105 -3.35 2.38 8.95
C LEU A 105 -2.34 1.88 10.00
N GLU A 106 -2.73 0.89 10.80
CA GLU A 106 -1.82 0.27 11.78
C GLU A 106 -0.61 -0.39 11.09
N LYS A 107 -0.84 -1.10 9.97
CA LYS A 107 0.23 -1.67 9.14
C LYS A 107 1.11 -0.63 8.46
N ALA A 108 0.63 0.62 8.32
CA ALA A 108 1.37 1.71 7.71
C ALA A 108 2.44 2.32 8.63
N LYS A 109 2.35 2.12 9.96
CA LYS A 109 3.26 2.72 10.96
C LYS A 109 4.76 2.46 10.69
N PRO A 110 5.20 1.23 10.34
CA PRO A 110 6.61 0.98 10.05
C PRO A 110 7.09 1.73 8.80
N ALA A 111 6.25 1.83 7.76
CA ALA A 111 6.59 2.56 6.55
C ALA A 111 6.75 4.06 6.84
N LYS A 112 5.87 4.63 7.69
CA LYS A 112 5.99 6.01 8.16
C LYS A 112 7.30 6.26 8.89
N ALA A 113 7.58 5.45 9.92
CA ALA A 113 8.80 5.58 10.71
C ALA A 113 10.07 5.44 9.87
N ASN A 114 10.05 4.56 8.86
CA ASN A 114 11.19 4.36 7.97
C ASN A 114 11.45 5.57 7.08
N TYR A 115 10.44 6.16 6.43
CA TYR A 115 10.69 7.30 5.54
C TYR A 115 11.20 8.51 6.33
N GLU A 116 10.65 8.77 7.52
CA GLU A 116 11.08 9.87 8.39
C GLU A 116 12.53 9.68 8.84
N LYS A 117 12.89 8.45 9.24
CA LYS A 117 14.26 8.08 9.59
C LYS A 117 15.23 8.30 8.42
N TYR A 118 14.92 7.79 7.23
CA TYR A 118 15.81 7.92 6.08
C TYR A 118 15.94 9.35 5.57
N ALA A 119 14.87 10.15 5.67
CA ALA A 119 14.92 11.58 5.37
C ALA A 119 15.85 12.32 6.34
N ALA A 120 15.79 12.00 7.65
CA ALA A 120 16.69 12.57 8.65
C ALA A 120 18.16 12.19 8.42
N GLU A 121 18.42 10.99 7.86
CA GLU A 121 19.75 10.53 7.46
C GLU A 121 20.21 11.08 6.09
N GLY A 122 19.38 11.87 5.39
CA GLY A 122 19.69 12.38 4.05
C GLY A 122 19.68 11.31 2.95
N LYS A 123 19.13 10.12 3.22
CA LYS A 123 19.01 9.00 2.27
C LYS A 123 17.73 9.16 1.44
N TRP A 124 17.72 10.15 0.56
CA TRP A 124 16.51 10.58 -0.16
C TRP A 124 15.84 9.49 -1.00
N LYS A 125 16.62 8.60 -1.62
CA LYS A 125 16.08 7.45 -2.37
C LYS A 125 15.27 6.54 -1.45
N ASP A 126 15.86 6.13 -0.33
CA ASP A 126 15.19 5.24 0.62
C ASP A 126 13.99 5.94 1.27
N ALA A 127 14.15 7.22 1.63
CA ALA A 127 13.07 8.04 2.14
C ALA A 127 11.88 8.09 1.17
N PHE A 128 12.14 8.37 -0.10
CA PHE A 128 11.11 8.38 -1.14
C PHE A 128 10.42 7.03 -1.30
N LEU A 129 11.18 5.92 -1.38
CA LEU A 129 10.59 4.58 -1.56
C LEU A 129 9.73 4.17 -0.36
N TRP A 130 10.16 4.49 0.86
CA TRP A 130 9.34 4.24 2.06
C TRP A 130 8.14 5.18 2.16
N ALA A 131 8.25 6.42 1.68
CA ALA A 131 7.13 7.35 1.59
C ALA A 131 6.08 6.87 0.57
N GLU A 132 6.51 6.31 -0.57
CA GLU A 132 5.63 5.64 -1.54
C GLU A 132 4.91 4.44 -0.90
N GLN A 133 5.64 3.62 -0.15
CA GLN A 133 5.03 2.50 0.56
C GLN A 133 3.98 2.95 1.57
N TYR A 134 4.25 4.03 2.30
CA TYR A 134 3.29 4.63 3.24
C TYR A 134 2.06 5.19 2.49
N TRP A 135 2.27 5.87 1.37
CA TRP A 135 1.19 6.38 0.52
C TRP A 135 0.26 5.26 0.02
N GLN A 136 0.80 4.10 -0.37
CA GLN A 136 -0.02 2.95 -0.77
C GLN A 136 -0.98 2.50 0.35
N TYR A 137 -0.53 2.50 1.61
CA TYR A 137 -1.41 2.19 2.74
C TYR A 137 -2.48 3.28 2.96
N GLN A 138 -2.12 4.55 2.77
CA GLN A 138 -3.09 5.65 2.85
C GLN A 138 -4.16 5.53 1.75
N VAL A 139 -3.77 5.24 0.51
CA VAL A 139 -4.72 5.04 -0.60
C VAL A 139 -5.67 3.87 -0.31
N LYS A 140 -5.15 2.75 0.19
CA LYS A 140 -5.99 1.60 0.60
C LYS A 140 -6.98 1.99 1.70
N THR A 141 -6.52 2.72 2.71
CA THR A 141 -7.36 3.23 3.80
C THR A 141 -8.45 4.16 3.26
N ALA A 142 -8.07 5.12 2.41
CA ALA A 142 -8.99 6.09 1.82
C ALA A 142 -10.05 5.41 0.95
N ASP A 143 -9.67 4.41 0.15
CA ASP A 143 -10.60 3.66 -0.69
C ASP A 143 -11.63 2.88 0.14
N VAL A 144 -11.19 2.13 1.15
CA VAL A 144 -12.10 1.40 2.05
C VAL A 144 -13.00 2.37 2.80
N GLY A 145 -12.45 3.48 3.31
CA GLY A 145 -13.21 4.52 3.98
C GLY A 145 -14.26 5.20 3.07
N LEU A 146 -13.92 5.49 1.81
CA LEU A 146 -14.84 6.07 0.84
C LEU A 146 -15.97 5.10 0.48
N ARG A 147 -15.68 3.79 0.39
CA ARG A 147 -16.70 2.74 0.24
C ARG A 147 -17.63 2.69 1.44
N ALA A 148 -17.09 2.74 2.67
CA ALA A 148 -17.88 2.79 3.90
C ALA A 148 -18.78 4.03 3.94
N LYS A 149 -18.23 5.20 3.59
CA LYS A 149 -18.98 6.47 3.49
C LYS A 149 -20.14 6.36 2.50
N LYS A 150 -19.88 5.89 1.28
CA LYS A 150 -20.91 5.76 0.24
C LYS A 150 -22.05 4.84 0.69
N LEU A 151 -21.71 3.69 1.29
CA LEU A 151 -22.71 2.76 1.77
C LEU A 151 -23.55 3.37 2.90
N LEU A 152 -22.92 4.11 3.80
CA LEU A 152 -23.63 4.81 4.87
C LEU A 152 -24.59 5.87 4.31
N GLU A 153 -24.16 6.65 3.31
CA GLU A 153 -25.04 7.60 2.60
C GLU A 153 -26.25 6.91 1.97
N GLU A 154 -26.07 5.75 1.34
CA GLU A 154 -27.16 4.95 0.78
C GLU A 154 -28.13 4.51 1.88
N LYS A 155 -27.64 3.99 3.01
CA LYS A 155 -28.48 3.53 4.14
C LYS A 155 -29.27 4.66 4.78
N LEU A 156 -28.64 5.80 5.02
CA LEU A 156 -29.31 7.00 5.56
C LEU A 156 -30.38 7.55 4.62
N SER A 157 -30.24 7.32 3.30
CA SER A 157 -31.25 7.73 2.31
C SER A 157 -32.46 6.79 2.28
N GLU A 158 -32.27 5.50 2.56
CA GLU A 158 -33.35 4.49 2.64
C GLU A 158 -34.22 4.69 3.90
N GLU A 159 -33.68 5.31 4.95
CA GLU A 159 -34.37 5.57 6.22
C GLU A 159 -35.21 6.87 6.22
N LYS A 160 -35.10 7.70 5.17
CA LYS A 160 -35.88 8.94 4.97
C LYS A 160 -37.14 8.71 4.15
#